data_AF-A0A920P1I2-F1
#
_entry.id   AF-A0A920P1I2-F1
#
_cell.length_a   1.000
_cell.length_b   1.000
_cell.length_c   1.000
_cell.angle_alpha   90.00
_cell.angle_beta   90.00
_cell.angle_gamma   90.00
#
_symmetry.space_group_name_H-M   'P 1'
#
loop_
_entity.id
_entity.type
_entity.pdbx_description
1 polymer ?
#
loop_
_entity_poly.entity_id
_entity_poly.type
_entity_poly.pdbx_seq_one_letter_code
_entity_poly.pdbx_strand_id
1 'polypeptide(L)'
;MDEIEHMFSVAADLGVTAFVHMRGGLEGLDSTLTAANNAAASLHIVHANSSGGGNILEFLEMIQMAQDEGRDVTTEAYPYGASQTGIQSALFDDWESWDDERFERHQWVRTGERLNRETFSKYREEGGSVIIHGRTEEMTLAAVTSPLTIVASDGGTGHPRGAGTFARILGRYVREQGALELMDALARMTILPTLRLEEFVPAMKTKGRIRVGSDADITIFDPETVIDRATYLEGSLTSDGIEYVLVNGIPVVYEGEIAEGVRPGKAIKAEMN
;
A
#
# COMPACT_ATOMS: atom_id res chain seq x y z
N MET A 1 26.99 14.46 -4.72
CA MET A 1 26.03 13.40 -4.38
C MET A 1 25.06 14.02 -3.40
N ASP A 2 23.81 14.19 -3.83
CA ASP A 2 22.71 14.66 -2.98
C ASP A 2 22.46 13.65 -1.83
N GLU A 3 21.87 14.09 -0.72
CA GLU A 3 21.66 13.24 0.48
C GLU A 3 20.93 11.93 0.13
N ILE A 4 19.90 12.03 -0.72
CA ILE A 4 19.11 10.88 -1.18
C ILE A 4 19.92 9.93 -2.06
N GLU A 5 20.72 10.46 -2.98
CA GLU A 5 21.60 9.65 -3.84
C GLU A 5 22.63 8.89 -2.99
N HIS A 6 23.15 9.49 -1.92
CA HIS A 6 24.05 8.80 -1.00
C HIS A 6 23.37 7.65 -0.27
N MET A 7 22.14 7.84 0.21
CA MET A 7 21.35 6.77 0.82
C MET A 7 21.06 5.64 -0.16
N PHE A 8 20.83 5.96 -1.43
CA PHE A 8 20.69 4.96 -2.49
C PHE A 8 21.99 4.22 -2.78
N SER A 9 23.15 4.89 -2.76
CA SER A 9 24.44 4.20 -2.88
C SER A 9 24.66 3.20 -1.75
N VAL A 10 24.29 3.55 -0.51
CA VAL A 10 24.37 2.60 0.63
C VAL A 10 23.46 1.38 0.41
N ALA A 11 22.23 1.59 -0.09
CA ALA A 11 21.33 0.47 -0.41
C ALA A 11 21.90 -0.43 -1.53
N ALA A 12 22.48 0.18 -2.56
CA ALA A 12 23.13 -0.54 -3.66
C ALA A 12 24.35 -1.36 -3.19
N ASP A 13 25.23 -0.76 -2.38
CA ASP A 13 26.40 -1.43 -1.80
C ASP A 13 26.02 -2.65 -0.95
N LEU A 14 24.88 -2.57 -0.27
CA LEU A 14 24.34 -3.66 0.55
C LEU A 14 23.47 -4.66 -0.24
N GLY A 15 23.20 -4.39 -1.53
CA GLY A 15 22.35 -5.23 -2.36
C GLY A 15 20.89 -5.29 -1.90
N VAL A 16 20.38 -4.22 -1.26
CA VAL A 16 19.00 -4.14 -0.76
C VAL A 16 18.15 -3.16 -1.56
N THR A 17 16.83 -3.38 -1.54
CA THR A 17 15.86 -2.43 -2.11
C THR A 17 15.61 -1.25 -1.19
N ALA A 18 15.66 -0.04 -1.74
CA ALA A 18 15.14 1.17 -1.11
C ALA A 18 13.62 1.29 -1.31
N PHE A 19 12.85 1.37 -0.22
CA PHE A 19 11.41 1.61 -0.25
C PHE A 19 11.14 3.09 0.02
N VAL A 20 10.56 3.80 -0.95
CA VAL A 20 10.55 5.26 -0.96
C VAL A 20 9.14 5.82 -1.07
N HIS A 21 8.75 6.59 -0.05
CA HIS A 21 7.67 7.56 -0.16
C HIS A 21 8.27 8.84 -0.73
N MET A 22 7.91 9.17 -1.96
CA MET A 22 8.43 10.34 -2.65
C MET A 22 7.53 11.57 -2.44
N ARG A 23 8.08 12.77 -2.62
CA ARG A 23 7.32 14.05 -2.64
C ARG A 23 7.39 14.65 -4.04
N GLY A 24 6.38 15.44 -4.44
CA GLY A 24 6.46 16.26 -5.66
C GLY A 24 5.86 15.64 -6.93
N GLY A 25 5.04 14.58 -6.82
CA GLY A 25 4.33 14.01 -7.96
C GLY A 25 5.28 13.51 -9.07
N LEU A 26 5.03 13.90 -10.33
CA LEU A 26 5.83 13.44 -11.47
C LEU A 26 7.29 13.93 -11.41
N GLU A 27 7.53 15.19 -11.06
CA GLU A 27 8.88 15.76 -10.97
C GLU A 27 9.71 15.04 -9.88
N GLY A 28 9.08 14.78 -8.74
CA GLY A 28 9.72 14.01 -7.68
C GLY A 28 10.00 12.57 -8.06
N LEU A 29 9.16 11.96 -8.91
CA LEU A 29 9.37 10.60 -9.39
C LEU A 29 10.56 10.57 -10.33
N ASP A 30 10.63 11.50 -11.29
CA ASP A 30 11.76 11.67 -12.20
C ASP A 30 13.08 11.85 -11.44
N SER A 31 13.09 12.75 -10.45
CA SER A 31 14.25 12.98 -9.58
C SER A 31 14.65 11.72 -8.80
N THR A 32 13.68 10.99 -8.23
CA THR A 32 13.93 9.75 -7.47
C THR A 32 14.49 8.64 -8.38
N LEU A 33 13.90 8.45 -9.57
CA LEU A 33 14.35 7.46 -10.55
C LEU A 33 15.76 7.79 -11.06
N THR A 34 16.06 9.07 -11.27
CA THR A 34 17.39 9.55 -11.69
C THR A 34 18.43 9.30 -10.61
N ALA A 35 18.15 9.67 -9.35
CA ALA A 35 19.06 9.44 -8.24
C ALA A 35 19.32 7.94 -8.00
N ALA A 36 18.27 7.10 -8.05
CA ALA A 36 18.42 5.65 -7.91
C ALA A 36 19.25 5.06 -9.05
N ASN A 37 19.03 5.51 -10.29
CA ASN A 37 19.80 5.07 -11.45
C ASN A 37 21.29 5.45 -11.35
N ASN A 38 21.61 6.68 -10.93
CA ASN A 38 22.99 7.13 -10.71
C ASN A 38 23.71 6.27 -9.66
N ALA A 39 22.99 5.85 -8.63
CA ALA A 39 23.50 5.01 -7.56
C ALA A 39 23.44 3.51 -7.85
N ALA A 40 22.92 3.08 -9.01
CA ALA A 40 22.61 1.68 -9.34
C ALA A 40 21.76 0.97 -8.25
N ALA A 41 20.83 1.71 -7.64
CA ALA A 41 20.03 1.23 -6.52
C ALA A 41 18.73 0.55 -6.99
N SER A 42 18.38 -0.53 -6.30
CA SER A 42 17.09 -1.21 -6.40
C SER A 42 16.01 -0.39 -5.69
N LEU A 43 14.88 -0.09 -6.36
CA LEU A 43 13.86 0.84 -5.88
C LEU A 43 12.45 0.25 -5.81
N HIS A 44 11.73 0.53 -4.72
CA HIS A 44 10.30 0.30 -4.62
C HIS A 44 9.59 1.60 -4.25
N ILE A 45 8.80 2.14 -5.18
CA ILE A 45 7.98 3.33 -4.94
C ILE A 45 6.73 2.91 -4.18
N VAL A 46 6.57 3.37 -2.94
CA VAL A 46 5.41 2.98 -2.12
C VAL A 46 4.16 3.76 -2.53
N HIS A 47 3.00 3.12 -2.34
CA HIS A 47 1.65 3.63 -2.57
C HIS A 47 1.53 4.63 -3.75
N ALA A 48 1.77 4.18 -4.97
CA ALA A 48 1.79 4.99 -6.20
C ALA A 48 0.54 5.84 -6.37
N ASN A 49 -0.64 5.33 -6.00
CA ASN A 49 -1.88 6.10 -6.06
C ASN A 49 -1.89 7.32 -5.12
N SER A 50 -1.19 7.29 -3.99
CA SER A 50 -0.98 8.48 -3.15
C SER A 50 -0.07 9.49 -3.85
N SER A 51 1.09 9.02 -4.33
CA SER A 51 2.17 9.85 -4.85
C SER A 51 1.88 10.42 -6.23
N GLY A 52 1.32 9.61 -7.13
CA GLY A 52 0.88 10.03 -8.47
C GLY A 52 -0.38 10.89 -8.44
N GLY A 53 -1.24 10.73 -7.43
CA GLY A 53 -2.43 11.55 -7.25
C GLY A 53 -3.31 11.58 -8.49
N GLY A 54 -3.59 12.79 -9.00
CA GLY A 54 -4.37 12.99 -10.23
C GLY A 54 -3.65 12.56 -11.51
N ASN A 55 -2.32 12.40 -11.46
CA ASN A 55 -1.48 12.02 -12.60
C ASN A 55 -1.08 10.54 -12.56
N ILE A 56 -1.88 9.69 -11.90
CA ILE A 56 -1.52 8.28 -11.66
C ILE A 56 -1.20 7.49 -12.94
N LEU A 57 -1.86 7.78 -14.06
CA LEU A 57 -1.59 7.13 -15.34
C LEU A 57 -0.17 7.43 -15.84
N GLU A 58 0.18 8.71 -15.93
CA GLU A 58 1.52 9.16 -16.33
C GLU A 58 2.60 8.71 -15.32
N PHE A 59 2.27 8.71 -14.04
CA PHE A 59 3.16 8.23 -12.98
C PHE A 59 3.52 6.75 -13.16
N LEU A 60 2.54 5.91 -13.50
CA LEU A 60 2.77 4.49 -13.79
C LEU A 60 3.50 4.28 -15.11
N GLU A 61 3.21 5.08 -16.13
CA GLU A 61 3.92 5.06 -17.41
C GLU A 61 5.42 5.36 -17.24
N MET A 62 5.77 6.35 -16.42
CA MET A 62 7.18 6.64 -16.09
C MET A 62 7.88 5.46 -15.40
N ILE A 63 7.18 4.73 -14.52
CA ILE A 63 7.74 3.52 -13.88
C ILE A 63 7.89 2.40 -14.89
N GLN A 64 6.91 2.21 -15.79
CA GLN A 64 7.00 1.22 -16.87
C GLN A 64 8.20 1.51 -17.78
N MET A 65 8.37 2.76 -18.21
CA MET A 65 9.51 3.18 -19.03
C MET A 65 10.84 2.89 -18.33
N ALA A 66 10.95 3.16 -17.03
CA ALA A 66 12.13 2.81 -16.26
C ALA A 66 12.40 1.30 -16.22
N GLN A 67 11.36 0.46 -16.08
CA GLN A 67 11.50 -1.01 -16.17
C GLN A 67 11.92 -1.47 -17.57
N ASP A 68 11.35 -0.88 -18.62
CA ASP A 68 11.65 -1.21 -20.02
C ASP A 68 13.11 -0.86 -20.39
N GLU A 69 13.69 0.14 -19.74
CA GLU A 69 15.10 0.50 -19.81
C GLU A 69 16.02 -0.42 -18.96
N GLY A 70 15.44 -1.40 -18.26
CA GLY A 70 16.16 -2.36 -17.42
C GLY A 70 16.49 -1.87 -16.01
N ARG A 71 15.88 -0.76 -15.56
CA ARG A 71 16.06 -0.27 -14.18
C ARG A 71 15.26 -1.12 -13.21
N ASP A 72 15.86 -1.48 -12.08
CA ASP A 72 15.22 -2.31 -11.05
C ASP A 72 14.28 -1.49 -10.15
N VAL A 73 13.10 -1.16 -10.69
CA VAL A 73 12.06 -0.41 -9.98
C VAL A 73 10.73 -1.19 -9.95
N THR A 74 10.04 -1.15 -8.82
CA THR A 74 8.67 -1.68 -8.65
C THR A 74 7.81 -0.68 -7.89
N THR A 75 6.50 -0.93 -7.83
CA THR A 75 5.58 -0.11 -7.04
C THR A 75 4.41 -0.90 -6.48
N GLU A 76 3.66 -0.28 -5.58
CA GLU A 76 2.47 -0.85 -4.96
C GLU A 76 1.35 0.20 -4.82
N ALA A 77 0.11 -0.26 -4.67
CA ALA A 77 -1.05 0.60 -4.44
C ALA A 77 -2.14 -0.11 -3.63
N TYR A 78 -2.99 0.70 -2.98
CA TYR A 78 -4.20 0.26 -2.28
C TYR A 78 -5.48 0.64 -3.06
N PRO A 79 -6.58 -0.14 -2.95
CA PRO A 79 -7.81 0.02 -3.74
C PRO A 79 -8.80 1.07 -3.19
N TYR A 80 -8.30 2.27 -2.84
CA TYR A 80 -9.13 3.35 -2.27
C TYR A 80 -8.81 4.73 -2.85
N GLY A 81 -9.88 5.51 -3.06
CA GLY A 81 -9.83 6.88 -3.56
C GLY A 81 -9.38 7.94 -2.54
N ALA A 82 -9.00 7.52 -1.33
CA ALA A 82 -8.56 8.41 -0.27
C ALA A 82 -7.26 7.92 0.37
N SER A 83 -6.43 8.85 0.84
CA SER A 83 -5.21 8.57 1.60
C SER A 83 -5.43 8.86 3.09
N GLN A 84 -4.51 8.46 3.96
CA GLN A 84 -4.47 8.86 5.36
C GLN A 84 -3.08 9.37 5.73
N THR A 85 -3.03 10.43 6.53
CA THR A 85 -1.77 10.89 7.14
C THR A 85 -2.06 11.64 8.45
N GLY A 86 -1.02 12.00 9.19
CA GLY A 86 -1.15 12.84 10.38
C GLY A 86 -1.56 14.26 9.99
N ILE A 87 -2.52 14.85 10.69
CA ILE A 87 -2.96 16.24 10.44
C ILE A 87 -1.86 17.28 10.70
N GLN A 88 -0.79 16.89 11.40
CA GLN A 88 0.41 17.70 11.65
C GLN A 88 1.49 17.54 10.57
N SER A 89 1.25 16.73 9.54
CA SER A 89 2.18 16.54 8.44
C SER A 89 2.52 17.86 7.76
N ALA A 90 3.78 17.95 7.29
CA ALA A 90 4.26 19.07 6.47
C ALA A 90 3.50 19.23 5.15
N LEU A 91 2.72 18.21 4.74
CA LEU A 91 1.79 18.28 3.62
C LEU A 91 0.78 19.42 3.78
N PHE A 92 0.53 19.87 5.01
CA PHE A 92 -0.46 20.88 5.34
C PHE A 92 0.13 22.14 5.95
N ASP A 93 1.43 22.41 5.77
CA ASP A 93 2.05 23.62 6.35
C ASP A 93 1.50 24.91 5.73
N ASP A 94 0.98 24.85 4.50
CA ASP A 94 0.35 25.96 3.77
C ASP A 94 -1.16 26.09 4.02
N TRP A 95 -1.73 25.35 4.99
CA TRP A 95 -3.20 25.22 5.17
C TRP A 95 -3.94 26.55 5.36
N GLU A 96 -3.28 27.56 5.94
CA GLU A 96 -3.88 28.88 6.15
C GLU A 96 -4.25 29.55 4.82
N SER A 97 -3.54 29.23 3.74
CA SER A 97 -3.74 29.80 2.39
C SER A 97 -4.84 29.12 1.58
N TRP A 98 -5.36 27.99 2.04
CA TRP A 98 -6.34 27.21 1.29
C TRP A 98 -7.69 27.92 1.21
N ASP A 99 -8.45 27.62 0.15
CA ASP A 99 -9.88 27.91 0.12
C ASP A 99 -10.67 26.99 1.07
N ASP A 100 -11.93 27.37 1.32
CA ASP A 100 -12.77 26.62 2.25
C ASP A 100 -13.17 25.22 1.71
N GLU A 101 -13.28 25.06 0.38
CA GLU A 101 -13.62 23.79 -0.27
C GLU A 101 -12.56 22.71 -0.02
N ARG A 102 -11.28 23.08 0.02
CA ARG A 102 -10.19 22.14 0.26
C ARG A 102 -10.28 21.48 1.63
N PHE A 103 -10.81 22.15 2.65
CA PHE A 103 -11.00 21.54 3.97
C PHE A 103 -12.03 20.40 3.92
N GLU A 104 -13.07 20.51 3.11
CA GLU A 104 -14.13 19.50 2.99
C GLU A 104 -13.63 18.16 2.42
N ARG A 105 -12.43 18.13 1.83
CA ARG A 105 -11.76 16.91 1.38
C ARG A 105 -11.14 16.13 2.54
N HIS A 106 -10.93 16.77 3.67
CA HIS A 106 -10.30 16.16 4.84
C HIS A 106 -11.38 15.67 5.80
N GLN A 107 -11.21 14.44 6.27
CA GLN A 107 -12.11 13.81 7.22
C GLN A 107 -11.34 13.43 8.48
N TRP A 108 -11.83 13.84 9.64
CA TRP A 108 -11.25 13.44 10.91
C TRP A 108 -11.50 11.95 11.17
N VAL A 109 -10.41 11.20 11.37
CA VAL A 109 -10.52 9.74 11.55
C VAL A 109 -11.35 9.38 12.78
N ARG A 110 -11.26 10.16 13.86
CA ARG A 110 -11.89 9.80 15.15
C ARG A 110 -13.42 9.92 15.15
N THR A 111 -13.97 10.83 14.35
CA THR A 111 -15.40 11.17 14.40
C THR A 111 -16.11 11.00 13.05
N GLY A 112 -15.36 10.89 11.95
CA GLY A 112 -15.91 10.90 10.60
C GLY A 112 -16.29 12.28 10.08
N GLU A 113 -16.02 13.34 10.85
CA GLU A 113 -16.35 14.73 10.50
C GLU A 113 -15.56 15.18 9.27
N ARG A 114 -16.24 15.77 8.27
CA ARG A 114 -15.60 16.53 7.19
C ARG A 114 -15.20 17.89 7.74
N LEU A 115 -13.94 18.25 7.54
CA LEU A 115 -13.35 19.39 8.22
C LEU A 115 -13.72 20.70 7.54
N ASN A 116 -13.79 21.75 8.34
CA ASN A 116 -13.69 23.14 7.92
C ASN A 116 -12.40 23.77 8.51
N ARG A 117 -12.14 25.04 8.18
CA ARG A 117 -10.95 25.78 8.65
C ARG A 117 -10.79 25.77 10.17
N GLU A 118 -11.88 26.01 10.91
CA GLU A 118 -11.86 26.08 12.38
C GLU A 118 -11.50 24.72 12.97
N THR A 119 -12.18 23.66 12.53
CA THR A 119 -11.96 22.29 13.02
C THR A 119 -10.58 21.77 12.60
N PHE A 120 -10.11 22.12 11.41
CA PHE A 120 -8.78 21.75 10.92
C PHE A 120 -7.68 22.40 11.77
N SER A 121 -7.81 23.71 12.03
CA SER A 121 -6.90 24.45 12.90
C SER A 121 -6.81 23.82 14.29
N LYS A 122 -7.97 23.59 14.92
CA LYS A 122 -8.08 22.95 16.23
C LYS A 122 -7.43 21.56 16.25
N TYR A 123 -7.74 20.71 15.28
CA TYR A 123 -7.19 19.35 15.25
C TYR A 123 -5.71 19.30 14.90
N ARG A 124 -5.19 20.31 14.20
CA ARG A 124 -3.75 20.44 13.96
C ARG A 124 -2.97 20.71 15.25
N GLU A 125 -3.55 21.44 16.19
CA GLU A 125 -3.00 21.59 17.55
C GLU A 125 -3.16 20.30 18.39
N GLU A 126 -4.32 19.63 18.34
CA GLU A 126 -4.60 18.39 19.08
C GLU A 126 -3.68 17.22 18.64
N GLY A 127 -3.41 17.13 17.34
CA GLY A 127 -2.73 16.01 16.73
C GLY A 127 -3.65 14.80 16.51
N GLY A 128 -3.32 13.99 15.51
CA GLY A 128 -4.10 12.82 15.10
C GLY A 128 -4.07 12.62 13.59
N SER A 129 -5.02 11.86 13.05
CA SER A 129 -5.03 11.45 11.63
C SER A 129 -6.23 12.00 10.87
N VAL A 130 -5.98 12.36 9.61
CA VAL A 130 -7.00 12.76 8.64
C VAL A 130 -6.99 11.82 7.43
N ILE A 131 -8.18 11.52 6.94
CA ILE A 131 -8.38 10.90 5.63
C ILE A 131 -8.55 12.01 4.61
N ILE A 132 -7.85 11.92 3.47
CA ILE A 132 -7.87 12.91 2.41
C ILE A 132 -8.57 12.30 1.18
N HIS A 133 -9.78 12.77 0.89
CA HIS A 133 -10.57 12.33 -0.25
C HIS A 133 -10.15 13.14 -1.49
N GLY A 134 -9.52 12.49 -2.46
CA GLY A 134 -8.92 13.23 -3.57
C GLY A 134 -8.79 12.47 -4.89
N ARG A 135 -9.19 11.20 -4.97
CA ARG A 135 -9.10 10.41 -6.21
C ARG A 135 -10.46 9.89 -6.62
N THR A 136 -10.67 9.84 -7.93
CA THR A 136 -11.86 9.27 -8.53
C THR A 136 -11.80 7.74 -8.53
N GLU A 137 -12.93 7.09 -8.80
CA GLU A 137 -12.95 5.64 -9.01
C GLU A 137 -12.09 5.24 -10.22
N GLU A 138 -12.09 6.04 -11.29
CA GLU A 138 -11.27 5.80 -12.49
C GLU A 138 -9.77 5.83 -12.17
N MET A 139 -9.32 6.83 -11.42
CA MET A 139 -7.92 6.91 -10.97
C MET A 139 -7.55 5.72 -10.08
N THR A 140 -8.46 5.31 -9.20
CA THR A 140 -8.25 4.16 -8.31
C THR A 140 -8.19 2.85 -9.09
N LEU A 141 -9.10 2.68 -10.05
CA LEU A 141 -9.14 1.52 -10.95
C LEU A 141 -7.83 1.43 -11.74
N ALA A 142 -7.39 2.52 -12.37
CA ALA A 142 -6.13 2.56 -13.11
C ALA A 142 -4.92 2.13 -12.27
N ALA A 143 -4.84 2.60 -11.02
CA ALA A 143 -3.80 2.20 -10.10
C ALA A 143 -3.85 0.70 -9.78
N VAL A 144 -5.04 0.18 -9.51
CA VAL A 144 -5.25 -1.22 -9.10
C VAL A 144 -5.01 -2.18 -10.27
N THR A 145 -5.45 -1.84 -11.48
CA THR A 145 -5.41 -2.75 -12.63
C THR A 145 -4.08 -2.73 -13.38
N SER A 146 -3.25 -1.71 -13.18
CA SER A 146 -1.93 -1.61 -13.81
C SER A 146 -1.10 -2.88 -13.58
N PRO A 147 -0.47 -3.48 -14.61
CA PRO A 147 0.33 -4.70 -14.45
C PRO A 147 1.55 -4.52 -13.52
N LEU A 148 1.94 -3.27 -13.24
CA LEU A 148 3.04 -2.93 -12.33
C LEU A 148 2.68 -3.11 -10.85
N THR A 149 1.38 -3.11 -10.52
CA THR A 149 0.92 -2.90 -9.15
C THR A 149 1.00 -4.17 -8.32
N ILE A 150 1.87 -4.15 -7.31
CA ILE A 150 1.76 -4.99 -6.12
C ILE A 150 0.66 -4.43 -5.20
N VAL A 151 -0.11 -5.30 -4.54
CA VAL A 151 -1.14 -4.86 -3.59
C VAL A 151 -0.52 -4.69 -2.21
N ALA A 152 -0.55 -3.47 -1.66
CA ALA A 152 -0.32 -3.25 -0.24
C ALA A 152 -1.36 -2.29 0.33
N SER A 153 -1.63 -2.40 1.63
CA SER A 153 -2.77 -1.72 2.24
C SER A 153 -2.49 -0.28 2.64
N ASP A 154 -1.22 0.07 2.93
CA ASP A 154 -0.86 1.32 3.62
C ASP A 154 -1.69 1.53 4.92
N GLY A 155 -2.02 0.41 5.58
CA GLY A 155 -2.95 0.37 6.72
C GLY A 155 -2.44 1.16 7.93
N GLY A 156 -3.25 2.09 8.41
CA GLY A 156 -3.10 2.74 9.71
C GLY A 156 -4.40 2.61 10.51
N THR A 157 -4.45 3.21 11.71
CA THR A 157 -5.67 3.23 12.50
C THR A 157 -6.73 4.09 11.82
N GLY A 158 -7.87 3.49 11.47
CA GLY A 158 -9.12 4.18 11.13
C GLY A 158 -9.48 4.34 9.65
N HIS A 159 -8.54 4.23 8.70
CA HIS A 159 -8.89 4.17 7.27
C HIS A 159 -9.25 2.72 6.86
N PRO A 160 -10.32 2.50 6.06
CA PRO A 160 -10.82 1.16 5.73
C PRO A 160 -9.81 0.23 5.04
N ARG A 161 -8.88 0.81 4.26
CA ARG A 161 -7.74 0.09 3.69
C ARG A 161 -6.98 -0.81 4.66
N GLY A 162 -6.92 -0.48 5.95
CA GLY A 162 -6.24 -1.31 6.96
C GLY A 162 -6.87 -2.69 7.12
N ALA A 163 -8.21 -2.79 7.09
CA ALA A 163 -8.94 -4.05 7.30
C ALA A 163 -9.51 -4.66 6.01
N GLY A 164 -9.68 -3.85 4.95
CA GLY A 164 -10.42 -4.24 3.75
C GLY A 164 -9.61 -4.43 2.48
N THR A 165 -8.32 -4.02 2.40
CA THR A 165 -7.60 -3.95 1.11
C THR A 165 -7.67 -5.23 0.27
N PHE A 166 -7.28 -6.37 0.84
CA PHE A 166 -7.20 -7.62 0.07
C PHE A 166 -8.60 -8.16 -0.29
N ALA A 167 -9.54 -8.11 0.65
CA ALA A 167 -10.91 -8.53 0.40
C ALA A 167 -11.63 -7.63 -0.63
N ARG A 168 -11.33 -6.32 -0.64
CA ARG A 168 -11.82 -5.39 -1.65
C ARG A 168 -11.32 -5.74 -3.05
N ILE A 169 -10.04 -6.08 -3.20
CA ILE A 169 -9.50 -6.56 -4.48
C ILE A 169 -10.26 -7.81 -4.94
N LEU A 170 -10.39 -8.82 -4.07
CA LEU A 170 -11.02 -10.10 -4.43
C LEU A 170 -12.53 -9.96 -4.69
N GLY A 171 -13.26 -9.24 -3.83
CA GLY A 171 -14.71 -9.08 -3.95
C GLY A 171 -15.10 -8.08 -5.05
N ARG A 172 -14.56 -6.86 -4.98
CA ARG A 172 -14.98 -5.77 -5.87
C ARG A 172 -14.29 -5.84 -7.24
N TYR A 173 -12.96 -5.96 -7.27
CA TYR A 173 -12.20 -5.85 -8.52
C TYR A 173 -12.11 -7.17 -9.29
N VAL A 174 -12.09 -8.32 -8.61
CA VAL A 174 -12.15 -9.63 -9.26
C VAL A 174 -13.59 -10.08 -9.49
N ARG A 175 -14.37 -10.36 -8.43
CA ARG A 175 -15.73 -10.94 -8.59
C ARG A 175 -16.74 -9.99 -9.22
N GLU A 176 -16.92 -8.79 -8.68
CA GLU A 176 -18.03 -7.90 -9.08
C GLU A 176 -17.77 -7.15 -10.40
N GLN A 177 -16.57 -6.60 -10.56
CA GLN A 177 -16.23 -5.79 -11.72
C GLN A 177 -15.56 -6.59 -12.85
N GLY A 178 -14.95 -7.74 -12.57
CA GLY A 178 -14.16 -8.48 -13.55
C GLY A 178 -12.97 -7.68 -14.10
N ALA A 179 -12.46 -6.71 -13.32
CA ALA A 179 -11.36 -5.83 -13.72
C ALA A 179 -9.99 -6.48 -13.56
N LEU A 180 -9.90 -7.53 -12.73
CA LEU A 180 -8.71 -8.35 -12.52
C LEU A 180 -9.08 -9.83 -12.59
N GLU A 181 -8.21 -10.64 -13.18
CA GLU A 181 -8.29 -12.09 -13.09
C GLU A 181 -7.89 -12.55 -11.68
N LEU A 182 -8.55 -13.58 -11.14
CA LEU A 182 -8.30 -14.07 -9.78
C LEU A 182 -6.82 -14.43 -9.56
N MET A 183 -6.20 -15.13 -10.51
CA MET A 183 -4.80 -15.55 -10.38
C MET A 183 -3.82 -14.37 -10.44
N ASP A 184 -4.14 -13.32 -11.20
CA ASP A 184 -3.34 -12.09 -11.23
C ASP A 184 -3.45 -11.35 -9.89
N ALA A 185 -4.67 -11.18 -9.37
CA ALA A 185 -4.90 -10.59 -8.06
C ALA A 185 -4.16 -11.35 -6.95
N LEU A 186 -4.26 -12.69 -6.93
CA LEU A 186 -3.55 -13.53 -5.96
C LEU A 186 -2.04 -13.38 -6.09
N ALA A 187 -1.50 -13.31 -7.30
CA ALA A 187 -0.06 -13.12 -7.51
C ALA A 187 0.43 -11.81 -6.88
N ARG A 188 -0.31 -10.71 -7.08
CA ARG A 188 0.02 -9.37 -6.58
C ARG A 188 -0.01 -9.22 -5.06
N MET A 189 -0.70 -10.12 -4.36
CA MET A 189 -0.76 -10.16 -2.89
C MET A 189 0.01 -11.34 -2.26
N THR A 190 0.68 -12.18 -3.07
CA THR A 190 1.46 -13.34 -2.58
C THR A 190 2.85 -13.40 -3.18
N ILE A 191 2.99 -13.87 -4.42
CA ILE A 191 4.29 -14.15 -5.04
C ILE A 191 5.06 -12.87 -5.38
N LEU A 192 4.43 -11.82 -5.90
CA LEU A 192 5.13 -10.61 -6.32
C LEU A 192 5.82 -9.87 -5.16
N PRO A 193 5.17 -9.66 -3.99
CA PRO A 193 5.87 -9.14 -2.80
C PRO A 193 7.08 -9.99 -2.40
N THR A 194 6.97 -11.32 -2.49
CA THR A 194 8.08 -12.20 -2.08
C THR A 194 9.24 -12.17 -3.06
N LEU A 195 8.98 -12.16 -4.37
CA LEU A 195 10.00 -12.00 -5.40
C LEU A 195 10.75 -10.68 -5.24
N ARG A 196 10.06 -9.62 -4.80
CA ARG A 196 10.71 -8.33 -4.56
C ARG A 196 11.73 -8.37 -3.42
N LEU A 197 11.52 -9.23 -2.44
CA LEU A 197 12.31 -9.27 -1.21
C LEU A 197 13.33 -10.40 -1.16
N GLU A 198 13.11 -11.50 -1.88
CA GLU A 198 13.82 -12.76 -1.65
C GLU A 198 15.31 -12.76 -1.99
N GLU A 199 15.77 -11.78 -2.78
CA GLU A 199 17.19 -11.60 -3.09
C GLU A 199 18.01 -11.20 -1.86
N PHE A 200 17.47 -10.32 -1.01
CA PHE A 200 18.15 -9.85 0.21
C PHE A 200 17.50 -10.34 1.52
N VAL A 201 16.35 -11.02 1.43
CA VAL A 201 15.64 -11.61 2.57
C VAL A 201 15.44 -13.11 2.31
N PRO A 202 16.40 -13.99 2.66
CA PRO A 202 16.36 -15.41 2.29
C PRO A 202 15.08 -16.15 2.71
N ALA A 203 14.48 -15.78 3.84
CA ALA A 203 13.23 -16.37 4.32
C ALA A 203 12.01 -16.08 3.42
N MET A 204 12.08 -15.11 2.50
CA MET A 204 11.01 -14.86 1.53
C MET A 204 10.98 -15.89 0.38
N LYS A 205 12.07 -16.64 0.15
CA LYS A 205 12.14 -17.71 -0.88
C LYS A 205 11.15 -18.84 -0.64
N THR A 206 10.74 -19.06 0.60
CA THR A 206 9.77 -20.10 1.01
C THR A 206 8.37 -19.56 1.26
N LYS A 207 8.12 -18.26 1.03
CA LYS A 207 6.84 -17.59 1.28
C LYS A 207 6.11 -17.27 -0.02
N GLY A 208 4.83 -16.89 0.08
CA GLY A 208 4.00 -16.44 -1.04
C GLY A 208 3.68 -17.53 -2.07
N ARG A 209 3.83 -18.81 -1.71
CA ARG A 209 3.75 -19.97 -2.62
C ARG A 209 3.05 -21.14 -1.94
N ILE A 210 2.16 -21.82 -2.66
CA ILE A 210 1.60 -23.12 -2.25
C ILE A 210 2.45 -24.23 -2.87
N ARG A 211 3.49 -24.67 -2.14
CA ARG A 211 4.43 -25.71 -2.58
C ARG A 211 4.96 -26.51 -1.38
N VAL A 212 5.26 -27.79 -1.60
CA VAL A 212 6.01 -28.59 -0.61
C VAL A 212 7.34 -27.90 -0.28
N GLY A 213 7.62 -27.74 1.02
CA GLY A 213 8.80 -27.06 1.55
C GLY A 213 8.65 -25.55 1.75
N SER A 214 7.51 -24.96 1.36
CA SER A 214 7.15 -23.57 1.72
C SER A 214 6.54 -23.48 3.12
N ASP A 215 6.58 -22.29 3.71
CA ASP A 215 5.89 -22.04 4.97
C ASP A 215 4.37 -22.15 4.76
N ALA A 216 3.68 -22.73 5.74
CA ALA A 216 2.22 -22.88 5.71
C ALA A 216 1.50 -21.57 6.10
N ASP A 217 1.81 -20.50 5.36
CA ASP A 217 1.12 -19.22 5.38
C ASP A 217 0.00 -19.27 4.34
N ILE A 218 -1.23 -19.61 4.76
CA ILE A 218 -2.33 -20.00 3.86
C ILE A 218 -3.60 -19.25 4.25
N THR A 219 -4.28 -18.68 3.27
CA THR A 219 -5.63 -18.12 3.44
C THR A 219 -6.62 -18.97 2.66
N ILE A 220 -7.71 -19.37 3.30
CA ILE A 220 -8.87 -20.04 2.71
C ILE A 220 -10.03 -19.04 2.77
N PHE A 221 -10.63 -18.76 1.63
CA PHE A 221 -11.72 -17.82 1.49
C PHE A 221 -12.73 -18.33 0.46
N ASP A 222 -13.97 -17.88 0.60
CA ASP A 222 -15.04 -18.15 -0.34
C ASP A 222 -15.03 -17.06 -1.43
N PRO A 223 -14.73 -17.41 -2.70
CA PRO A 223 -14.67 -16.44 -3.79
C PRO A 223 -16.02 -15.77 -4.05
N GLU A 224 -17.15 -16.43 -3.74
CA GLU A 224 -18.48 -15.88 -3.97
C GLU A 224 -18.89 -14.83 -2.94
N THR A 225 -18.29 -14.86 -1.73
CA THR A 225 -18.71 -13.99 -0.62
C THR A 225 -17.64 -13.04 -0.12
N VAL A 226 -16.36 -13.24 -0.44
CA VAL A 226 -15.26 -12.36 0.01
C VAL A 226 -15.49 -10.89 -0.35
N ILE A 227 -15.47 -9.98 0.63
CA ILE A 227 -15.65 -8.53 0.42
C ILE A 227 -15.16 -7.72 1.63
N ASP A 228 -14.72 -6.48 1.38
CA ASP A 228 -14.46 -5.53 2.45
C ASP A 228 -15.74 -4.97 3.05
N ARG A 229 -15.77 -4.86 4.39
CA ARG A 229 -16.88 -4.18 5.11
C ARG A 229 -16.48 -2.85 5.71
N ALA A 230 -15.17 -2.64 5.90
CA ALA A 230 -14.65 -1.43 6.49
C ALA A 230 -15.04 -0.21 5.64
N THR A 231 -15.54 0.83 6.29
CA THR A 231 -15.92 2.09 5.65
C THR A 231 -15.04 3.23 6.15
N TYR A 232 -15.17 4.42 5.56
CA TYR A 232 -14.49 5.61 6.09
C TYR A 232 -14.97 6.03 7.48
N LEU A 233 -16.15 5.56 7.92
CA LEU A 233 -16.67 5.81 9.27
C LEU A 233 -16.26 4.68 10.24
N GLU A 234 -16.28 3.44 9.76
CA GLU A 234 -15.97 2.25 10.53
C GLU A 234 -14.80 1.49 9.88
N GLY A 235 -13.60 2.06 9.96
CA GLY A 235 -12.43 1.59 9.21
C GLY A 235 -11.80 0.28 9.70
N SER A 236 -12.32 -0.30 10.79
CA SER A 236 -11.78 -1.52 11.41
C SER A 236 -12.72 -2.72 11.34
N LEU A 237 -13.83 -2.62 10.60
CA LEU A 237 -14.71 -3.78 10.39
C LEU A 237 -13.95 -4.88 9.65
N THR A 238 -14.11 -6.11 10.13
CA THR A 238 -13.54 -7.31 9.51
C THR A 238 -14.17 -7.54 8.15
N SER A 239 -13.38 -8.10 7.23
CA SER A 239 -13.88 -8.52 5.92
C SER A 239 -14.73 -9.79 6.06
N ASP A 240 -15.70 -9.98 5.16
CA ASP A 240 -16.46 -11.22 5.07
C ASP A 240 -15.77 -12.21 4.11
N GLY A 241 -16.15 -13.50 4.18
CA GLY A 241 -15.73 -14.56 3.26
C GLY A 241 -14.32 -15.11 3.49
N ILE A 242 -13.58 -14.65 4.51
CA ILE A 242 -12.30 -15.25 4.91
C ILE A 242 -12.55 -16.31 5.98
N GLU A 243 -12.43 -17.60 5.63
CA GLU A 243 -12.78 -18.70 6.54
C GLU A 243 -11.62 -19.13 7.42
N TYR A 244 -10.42 -19.25 6.85
CA TYR A 244 -9.23 -19.66 7.58
C TYR A 244 -8.02 -18.84 7.17
N VAL A 245 -7.20 -18.49 8.15
CA VAL A 245 -5.87 -17.92 7.93
C VAL A 245 -4.91 -18.70 8.81
N LEU A 246 -3.92 -19.32 8.19
CA LEU A 246 -2.85 -20.04 8.86
C LEU A 246 -1.56 -19.25 8.71
N VAL A 247 -0.82 -19.12 9.79
CA VAL A 247 0.52 -18.54 9.80
C VAL A 247 1.47 -19.57 10.38
N ASN A 248 2.47 -19.99 9.59
CA ASN A 248 3.33 -21.14 9.90
C ASN A 248 2.53 -22.41 10.25
N GLY A 249 1.38 -22.62 9.61
CA GLY A 249 0.49 -23.77 9.82
C GLY A 249 -0.39 -23.69 11.07
N ILE A 250 -0.32 -22.58 11.82
CA ILE A 250 -1.14 -22.37 13.02
C ILE A 250 -2.31 -21.45 12.64
N PRO A 251 -3.58 -21.85 12.86
CA PRO A 251 -4.74 -21.01 12.59
C PRO A 251 -4.74 -19.73 13.45
N VAL A 252 -4.80 -18.57 12.78
CA VAL A 252 -5.03 -17.25 13.38
C VAL A 252 -6.43 -16.71 13.07
N VAL A 253 -7.09 -17.27 12.04
CA VAL A 253 -8.53 -17.19 11.80
C VAL A 253 -9.04 -18.62 11.59
N TYR A 254 -10.15 -18.97 12.23
CA TYR A 254 -10.76 -20.29 12.15
C TYR A 254 -12.28 -20.16 12.05
N GLU A 255 -12.87 -20.68 10.98
CA GLU A 255 -14.32 -20.57 10.70
C GLU A 255 -14.83 -19.12 10.72
N GLY A 256 -14.01 -18.19 10.18
CA GLY A 256 -14.33 -16.76 10.11
C GLY A 256 -14.03 -15.97 11.40
N GLU A 257 -13.69 -16.65 12.49
CA GLU A 257 -13.42 -16.01 13.78
C GLU A 257 -11.92 -15.84 14.04
N ILE A 258 -11.53 -14.67 14.57
CA ILE A 258 -10.13 -14.38 14.92
C ILE A 258 -9.75 -15.20 16.17
N ALA A 259 -8.67 -15.96 16.08
CA ALA A 259 -8.15 -16.74 17.20
C ALA A 259 -7.43 -15.83 18.20
N GLU A 260 -8.09 -15.48 19.31
CA GLU A 260 -7.54 -14.59 20.32
C GLU A 260 -6.23 -15.15 20.95
N GLY A 261 -5.24 -14.27 21.13
CA GLY A 261 -3.97 -14.61 21.76
C GLY A 261 -3.00 -15.45 20.90
N VAL A 262 -3.41 -15.90 19.71
CA VAL A 262 -2.58 -16.72 18.82
C VAL A 262 -1.69 -15.84 17.94
N ARG A 263 -0.36 -15.87 18.20
CA ARG A 263 0.64 -15.02 17.51
C ARG A 263 1.83 -15.84 17.01
N PRO A 264 1.66 -16.74 16.03
CA PRO A 264 2.69 -17.67 15.55
C PRO A 264 3.69 -17.03 14.59
N GLY A 265 3.53 -15.74 14.30
CA GLY A 265 4.39 -14.98 13.41
C GLY A 265 5.85 -14.98 13.89
N LYS A 266 6.78 -15.05 12.94
CA LYS A 266 8.21 -14.96 13.19
C LYS A 266 8.77 -13.73 12.48
N ALA A 267 9.73 -13.07 13.11
CA ALA A 267 10.44 -11.97 12.47
C ALA A 267 11.14 -12.48 11.21
N ILE A 268 10.87 -11.83 10.08
CA ILE A 268 11.56 -12.05 8.83
C ILE A 268 12.71 -11.05 8.77
N LYS A 269 13.95 -11.55 8.66
CA LYS A 269 15.16 -10.73 8.75
C LYS A 269 16.03 -10.94 7.51
N ALA A 270 16.61 -9.85 7.02
CA ALA A 270 17.80 -9.91 6.19
C ALA A 270 19.01 -10.11 7.11
N GLU A 271 19.91 -11.01 6.73
CA GLU A 271 21.25 -11.03 7.33
C GLU A 271 22.15 -10.15 6.46
N MET A 272 22.50 -8.99 7.00
CA MET A 272 23.40 -8.04 6.35
C MET A 272 24.81 -8.40 6.82
N ASN A 273 25.69 -8.80 5.90
CA ASN A 273 27.10 -9.06 6.18
C ASN A 273 27.90 -7.75 6.31
#